data_AF-A0A7X6HQW2-F1
#
_entry.id   AF-A0A7X6HQW2-F1
#
_cell.length_a   1.000
_cell.length_b   1.000
_cell.length_c   1.000
_cell.angle_alpha   90.00
_cell.angle_beta   90.00
_cell.angle_gamma   90.00
#
_symmetry.space_group_name_H-M   'P 1'
#
loop_
_entity.id
_entity.type
_entity.pdbx_description
1 polymer ?
#
loop_
_entity_poly.entity_id
_entity_poly.type
_entity_poly.pdbx_seq_one_letter_code
_entity_poly.pdbx_strand_id
1 'polypeptide(L)'
;MRVNKYQPHVLVLPEDDANRQIANGFILNSNVNEPAIQVLPIADGWGKVVDNFKDNHVSEMRRFPKRMIVLLIDFDRKGERLSYVKSQIPEDLQDRVFILGVLSEPEDLKRIRKKFESIGTGKLEQIGETLANDCSDNTNELWGHDLLKHNKTELDRMILSVKPFLFNSVKE
;
A
#
# COMPACT_ATOMS: atom_id res chain seq x y z
N MET A 1 -14.09 -8.13 -3.58
CA MET A 1 -14.90 -8.62 -2.43
C MET A 1 -14.92 -7.58 -1.32
N ARG A 2 -15.75 -7.73 -0.27
CA ARG A 2 -15.70 -6.87 0.93
C ARG A 2 -15.04 -7.64 2.08
N VAL A 3 -14.10 -7.00 2.77
CA VAL A 3 -13.40 -7.60 3.92
C VAL A 3 -14.32 -7.83 5.11
N ASN A 4 -14.01 -8.84 5.92
CA ASN A 4 -14.68 -9.03 7.21
C ASN A 4 -14.12 -8.04 8.24
N LYS A 5 -14.91 -7.01 8.55
CA LYS A 5 -14.52 -5.92 9.47
C LYS A 5 -14.19 -6.34 10.92
N TYR A 6 -14.53 -7.56 11.32
CA TYR A 6 -14.24 -8.10 12.66
C TYR A 6 -12.97 -8.95 12.73
N GLN A 7 -12.35 -9.25 11.58
CA GLN A 7 -11.07 -9.94 11.48
C GLN A 7 -9.95 -8.93 11.17
N PRO A 8 -8.67 -9.28 11.39
CA PRO A 8 -7.56 -8.49 10.88
C PRO A 8 -7.70 -8.29 9.37
N HIS A 9 -7.66 -7.04 8.93
CA HIS A 9 -7.76 -6.68 7.51
C HIS A 9 -7.07 -5.35 7.22
N VAL A 10 -6.65 -5.19 5.96
CA VAL A 10 -6.06 -3.97 5.44
C VAL A 10 -7.00 -3.33 4.43
N LEU A 11 -7.25 -2.04 4.59
CA LEU A 11 -7.84 -1.21 3.55
C LEU A 11 -6.72 -0.43 2.85
N VAL A 12 -6.76 -0.35 1.52
CA VAL A 12 -5.82 0.48 0.74
C VAL A 12 -6.60 1.65 0.17
N LEU A 13 -6.21 2.88 0.53
CA LEU A 13 -6.80 4.11 0.02
C LEU A 13 -5.85 4.73 -1.02
N PRO A 14 -6.08 4.52 -2.32
CA PRO A 14 -5.23 5.05 -3.38
C PRO A 14 -5.55 6.52 -3.69
N GLU A 15 -4.49 7.30 -3.95
CA GLU A 15 -4.60 8.67 -4.46
C GLU A 15 -5.24 8.70 -5.85
N ASP A 16 -4.71 7.91 -6.80
CA ASP A 16 -5.15 7.93 -8.20
C ASP A 16 -5.39 6.53 -8.82
N ASP A 17 -5.63 6.51 -10.13
CA ASP A 17 -5.84 5.29 -10.90
C ASP A 17 -4.59 4.40 -10.96
N ALA A 18 -3.41 4.98 -11.06
CA ALA A 18 -2.16 4.25 -11.16
C ALA A 18 -1.79 3.57 -9.84
N ASN A 19 -1.96 4.26 -8.72
CA ASN A 19 -1.86 3.68 -7.38
C ASN A 19 -2.86 2.54 -7.20
N ARG A 20 -4.11 2.71 -7.66
CA ARG A 20 -5.14 1.67 -7.60
C ARG A 20 -4.75 0.43 -8.40
N GLN A 21 -4.20 0.59 -9.60
CA GLN A 21 -3.72 -0.53 -10.43
C GLN A 21 -2.59 -1.29 -9.75
N ILE A 22 -1.61 -0.61 -9.14
CA ILE A 22 -0.55 -1.27 -8.36
C ILE A 22 -1.17 -2.06 -7.20
N ALA A 23 -2.08 -1.45 -6.44
CA ALA A 23 -2.74 -2.13 -5.32
C ALA A 23 -3.55 -3.36 -5.76
N ASN A 24 -4.27 -3.27 -6.88
CA ASN A 24 -4.99 -4.41 -7.44
C ASN A 24 -4.03 -5.54 -7.84
N GLY A 25 -2.94 -5.21 -8.53
CA GLY A 25 -1.93 -6.19 -8.91
C GLY A 25 -1.27 -6.89 -7.72
N PHE A 26 -1.05 -6.16 -6.63
CA PHE A 26 -0.56 -6.75 -5.38
C PHE A 26 -1.52 -7.82 -4.84
N ILE A 27 -2.82 -7.58 -4.90
CA ILE A 27 -3.85 -8.49 -4.37
C ILE A 27 -4.05 -9.71 -5.27
N LEU A 28 -3.79 -9.59 -6.58
CA LEU A 28 -3.89 -10.71 -7.52
C LEU A 28 -2.82 -11.79 -7.28
N ASN A 29 -1.79 -11.49 -6.50
CA ASN A 29 -0.75 -12.46 -6.16
C ASN A 29 -1.33 -13.61 -5.30
N SER A 30 -1.05 -14.86 -5.69
CA SER A 30 -1.59 -16.05 -5.03
C SER A 30 -1.12 -16.26 -3.58
N ASN A 31 -0.01 -15.64 -3.19
CA ASN A 31 0.47 -15.67 -1.81
C ASN A 31 -0.33 -14.73 -0.90
N VAL A 32 -1.10 -13.79 -1.46
CA VAL A 32 -1.90 -12.84 -0.70
C VAL A 32 -3.26 -13.47 -0.34
N ASN A 33 -3.63 -13.34 0.93
CA ASN A 33 -4.96 -13.66 1.44
C ASN A 33 -5.94 -12.56 1.00
N GLU A 34 -6.45 -12.65 -0.24
CA GLU A 34 -7.40 -11.69 -0.82
C GLU A 34 -8.53 -11.27 0.15
N PRO A 35 -9.20 -12.18 0.90
CA PRO A 35 -10.21 -11.81 1.89
C PRO A 35 -9.78 -10.85 3.00
N ALA A 36 -8.47 -10.70 3.25
CA ALA A 36 -7.91 -9.84 4.29
C ALA A 36 -7.51 -8.45 3.78
N ILE A 37 -7.70 -8.15 2.50
CA ILE A 37 -7.32 -6.86 1.90
C ILE A 37 -8.40 -6.32 0.96
N GLN A 38 -8.60 -5.00 0.96
CA GLN A 38 -9.54 -4.35 0.05
C GLN A 38 -8.98 -3.01 -0.44
N VAL A 39 -8.97 -2.81 -1.76
CA VAL A 39 -8.72 -1.50 -2.38
C VAL A 39 -10.00 -0.68 -2.38
N LEU A 40 -9.91 0.54 -1.87
CA LEU A 40 -10.99 1.52 -1.84
C LEU A 40 -11.05 2.33 -3.14
N PRO A 41 -12.15 3.06 -3.40
CA PRO A 41 -12.20 4.04 -4.48
C PRO A 41 -11.07 5.06 -4.38
N ILE A 42 -10.63 5.58 -5.54
CA ILE A 42 -9.60 6.62 -5.61
C ILE A 42 -10.07 7.89 -4.91
N ALA A 43 -9.13 8.63 -4.33
CA ALA A 43 -9.42 9.88 -3.66
C ALA A 43 -9.31 11.11 -4.58
N ASP A 44 -8.67 11.00 -5.76
CA ASP A 44 -8.36 12.09 -6.69
C ASP A 44 -7.42 13.17 -6.10
N GLY A 45 -6.33 12.72 -5.46
CA GLY A 45 -5.26 13.57 -4.93
C GLY A 45 -4.92 13.30 -3.46
N TRP A 46 -3.64 13.44 -3.08
CA TRP A 46 -3.15 13.16 -1.72
C TRP A 46 -3.87 13.95 -0.61
N GLY A 47 -4.26 15.20 -0.88
CA GLY A 47 -5.04 16.01 0.07
C GLY A 47 -6.40 15.39 0.37
N LYS A 48 -7.08 14.88 -0.67
CA LYS A 48 -8.35 14.17 -0.54
C LYS A 48 -8.18 12.80 0.09
N VAL A 49 -7.03 12.13 -0.07
CA VAL A 49 -6.71 10.90 0.68
C VAL A 49 -6.73 11.19 2.17
N VAL A 50 -6.10 12.29 2.60
CA VAL A 50 -6.08 12.72 4.01
C VAL A 50 -7.48 13.08 4.50
N ASP A 51 -8.23 13.88 3.74
CA ASP A 51 -9.58 14.29 4.13
C ASP A 51 -10.51 13.08 4.25
N ASN A 52 -10.49 12.17 3.26
CA ASN A 52 -11.28 10.93 3.30
C ASN A 52 -10.88 10.04 4.48
N PHE A 53 -9.57 9.90 4.76
CA PHE A 53 -9.09 9.18 5.93
C PHE A 53 -9.68 9.75 7.23
N LYS A 54 -9.61 11.07 7.41
CA LYS A 54 -10.10 11.75 8.62
C LYS A 54 -11.61 11.63 8.77
N ASP A 55 -12.35 11.86 7.70
CA ASP A 55 -13.81 11.97 7.74
C ASP A 55 -14.48 10.59 7.82
N ASN A 56 -13.93 9.59 7.12
CA ASN A 56 -14.61 8.29 6.94
C ASN A 56 -13.94 7.12 7.65
N HIS A 57 -12.63 7.20 7.92
CA HIS A 57 -11.86 6.04 8.39
C HIS A 57 -11.45 6.12 9.86
N VAL A 58 -11.15 7.31 10.39
CA VAL A 58 -10.72 7.47 11.80
C VAL A 58 -11.74 6.91 12.80
N SER A 59 -13.01 7.33 12.68
CA SER A 59 -14.10 6.88 13.57
C SER A 59 -14.30 5.37 13.50
N GLU A 60 -14.25 4.82 12.30
CA GLU A 60 -14.42 3.39 12.08
C GLU A 60 -13.20 2.57 12.53
N MET A 61 -11.97 3.08 12.42
CA MET A 61 -10.78 2.41 12.97
C MET A 61 -10.78 2.35 14.49
N ARG A 62 -11.40 3.33 15.17
CA ARG A 62 -11.63 3.27 16.61
C ARG A 62 -12.69 2.21 16.95
N ARG A 63 -13.73 2.09 16.13
CA ARG A 63 -14.77 1.07 16.28
C ARG A 63 -14.29 -0.35 15.98
N PHE A 64 -13.38 -0.51 15.01
CA PHE A 64 -12.84 -1.80 14.57
C PHE A 64 -11.33 -1.84 14.83
N PRO A 65 -10.89 -2.31 16.01
CA PRO A 65 -9.48 -2.22 16.42
C PRO A 65 -8.52 -3.07 15.57
N LYS A 66 -9.05 -4.08 14.86
CA LYS A 66 -8.28 -4.93 13.95
C LYS A 66 -8.16 -4.36 12.53
N ARG A 67 -8.81 -3.23 12.25
CA ARG A 67 -8.69 -2.55 10.95
C ARG A 67 -7.36 -1.83 10.88
N MET A 68 -6.64 -2.06 9.80
CA MET A 68 -5.46 -1.33 9.39
C MET A 68 -5.73 -0.63 8.05
N ILE A 69 -5.03 0.47 7.79
CA ILE A 69 -5.17 1.20 6.53
C ILE A 69 -3.81 1.60 5.97
N VAL A 70 -3.67 1.49 4.65
CA VAL A 70 -2.55 1.99 3.88
C VAL A 70 -3.05 3.20 3.08
N LEU A 71 -2.45 4.35 3.32
CA LEU A 71 -2.60 5.54 2.48
C LEU A 71 -1.56 5.43 1.37
N LEU A 72 -2.01 5.20 0.13
CA LEU A 72 -1.14 5.00 -1.02
C LEU A 72 -1.14 6.29 -1.86
N ILE A 73 -0.08 7.09 -1.72
CA ILE A 73 0.04 8.44 -2.28
C ILE A 73 1.35 8.62 -3.05
N ASP A 74 1.41 9.60 -3.93
CA ASP A 74 2.63 9.98 -4.63
C ASP A 74 3.32 11.14 -3.90
N PHE A 75 4.64 11.00 -3.69
CA PHE A 75 5.39 12.00 -2.92
C PHE A 75 5.90 13.17 -3.79
N ASP A 76 5.87 13.08 -5.11
CA ASP A 76 6.37 14.10 -6.07
C ASP A 76 7.76 14.67 -5.71
N ARG A 77 8.63 13.85 -5.13
CA ARG A 77 9.96 14.20 -4.60
C ARG A 77 9.94 15.26 -3.50
N LYS A 78 8.79 15.50 -2.87
CA LYS A 78 8.59 16.44 -1.77
C LYS A 78 8.46 15.69 -0.46
N GLY A 79 9.58 15.57 0.27
CA GLY A 79 9.63 14.90 1.58
C GLY A 79 8.64 15.46 2.61
N GLU A 80 8.28 16.75 2.50
CA GLU A 80 7.30 17.41 3.38
C GLU A 80 5.91 16.77 3.33
N ARG A 81 5.53 16.12 2.21
CA ARG A 81 4.23 15.43 2.11
C ARG A 81 4.10 14.29 3.11
N LEU A 82 5.15 13.48 3.26
CA LEU A 82 5.14 12.39 4.22
C LEU A 82 4.98 12.92 5.64
N SER A 83 5.75 13.94 6.00
CA SER A 83 5.67 14.57 7.32
C SER A 83 4.32 15.20 7.58
N TYR A 84 3.74 15.88 6.58
CA TYR A 84 2.40 16.45 6.67
C TYR A 84 1.36 15.36 6.90
N VAL A 85 1.31 14.32 6.05
CA VAL A 85 0.31 13.24 6.19
C VAL A 85 0.46 12.54 7.54
N LYS A 86 1.70 12.28 8.00
CA LYS A 86 1.95 11.74 9.34
C LYS A 86 1.37 12.62 10.45
N SER A 87 1.52 13.94 10.35
CA SER A 87 0.96 14.88 11.34
C SER A 87 -0.58 14.88 11.40
N GLN A 88 -1.24 14.40 10.36
CA GLN A 88 -2.70 14.32 10.30
C GLN A 88 -3.26 13.02 10.89
N ILE A 89 -2.40 12.04 11.21
CA ILE A 89 -2.79 10.77 11.81
C ILE A 89 -2.93 10.96 13.33
N PRO A 90 -4.10 10.65 13.91
CA PRO A 90 -4.29 10.66 15.36
C PRO A 90 -3.30 9.72 16.06
N GLU A 91 -2.76 10.15 17.20
CA GLU A 91 -1.77 9.39 17.99
C GLU A 91 -2.24 7.96 18.30
N ASP A 92 -3.53 7.81 18.63
CA ASP A 92 -4.15 6.52 18.95
C ASP A 92 -4.22 5.53 17.77
N LEU A 93 -3.97 5.99 16.54
CA LEU A 93 -4.08 5.20 15.32
C LEU A 93 -2.73 5.00 14.60
N GLN A 94 -1.65 5.63 15.06
CA GLN A 94 -0.37 5.63 14.33
C GLN A 94 0.16 4.23 14.01
N ASP A 95 -0.03 3.25 14.90
CA ASP A 95 0.42 1.87 14.69
C ASP A 95 -0.41 1.06 13.68
N ARG A 96 -1.54 1.60 13.25
CA ARG A 96 -2.47 0.92 12.33
C ARG A 96 -2.68 1.65 11.02
N VAL A 97 -1.99 2.78 10.84
CA VAL A 97 -2.00 3.58 9.61
C VAL A 97 -0.59 3.58 9.04
N PHE A 98 -0.48 3.15 7.79
CA PHE A 98 0.76 3.12 7.04
C PHE A 98 0.67 4.06 5.85
N ILE A 99 1.77 4.74 5.53
CA ILE A 99 1.84 5.60 4.36
C ILE A 99 2.90 5.03 3.42
N LEU A 100 2.46 4.62 2.23
CA LEU A 100 3.34 4.10 1.19
C LEU A 100 3.15 4.90 -0.08
N GLY A 101 4.18 4.95 -0.93
CA GLY A 101 4.10 5.77 -2.13
C GLY A 101 5.28 5.63 -3.07
N VAL A 102 5.13 6.16 -4.28
CA VAL A 102 6.26 6.29 -5.20
C VAL A 102 6.93 7.63 -4.96
N LEU A 103 8.27 7.67 -5.00
CA LEU A 103 9.00 8.91 -4.73
C LEU A 103 8.69 10.00 -5.78
N SER A 104 8.51 9.61 -7.04
CA SER A 104 8.04 10.49 -8.12
C SER A 104 6.62 10.11 -8.50
N GLU A 105 6.41 9.60 -9.71
CA GLU A 105 5.12 9.14 -10.20
C GLU A 105 5.17 7.62 -10.49
N PRO A 106 4.06 6.89 -10.37
CA PRO A 106 3.94 5.47 -10.72
C PRO A 106 4.41 5.14 -12.15
N GLU A 107 4.34 6.11 -13.06
CA GLU A 107 4.85 6.01 -14.43
C GLU A 107 6.35 5.75 -14.50
N ASP A 108 7.13 6.28 -13.57
CA ASP A 108 8.58 6.08 -13.53
C ASP A 108 8.94 4.65 -13.13
N LEU A 109 8.10 3.98 -12.32
CA LEU A 109 8.25 2.54 -12.03
C LEU A 109 8.10 1.70 -13.30
N LYS A 110 7.25 2.10 -14.24
CA LYS A 110 7.13 1.43 -15.55
C LYS A 110 8.44 1.49 -16.34
N ARG A 111 9.26 2.55 -16.17
CA ARG A 111 10.55 2.70 -16.85
C ARG A 111 11.63 1.79 -16.26
N ILE A 112 11.59 1.54 -14.95
CA ILE A 112 12.52 0.61 -14.29
C ILE A 112 12.27 -0.82 -14.74
N ARG A 113 11.00 -1.21 -14.88
CA ARG A 113 10.64 -2.55 -15.36
C ARG A 113 11.04 -2.80 -16.83
N LYS A 114 11.24 -1.78 -17.67
CA LYS A 114 11.83 -1.97 -19.02
C LYS A 114 13.21 -2.63 -18.99
N LYS A 115 13.93 -2.56 -17.86
CA LYS A 115 15.20 -3.27 -17.63
C LYS A 115 15.01 -4.76 -17.32
N PHE A 116 13.78 -5.18 -16.99
CA PHE A 116 13.35 -6.52 -16.61
C PHE A 116 12.38 -7.17 -17.63
N GLU A 117 12.52 -6.79 -18.91
CA GLU A 117 11.94 -7.39 -20.13
C GLU A 117 10.49 -7.07 -20.60
N SER A 118 10.32 -7.43 -21.87
CA SER A 118 9.30 -7.19 -22.91
C SER A 118 7.82 -7.35 -22.52
N ILE A 119 6.96 -6.68 -23.31
CA ILE A 119 5.52 -6.92 -23.50
C ILE A 119 4.55 -6.11 -22.62
N GLY A 120 3.59 -5.47 -23.30
CA GLY A 120 2.20 -5.39 -22.85
C GLY A 120 1.80 -4.24 -21.94
N THR A 121 0.53 -3.87 -22.04
CA THR A 121 -0.16 -2.76 -21.35
C THR A 121 -0.52 -3.03 -19.88
N GLY A 122 -0.13 -4.16 -19.29
CA GLY A 122 -0.39 -4.55 -17.88
C GLY A 122 0.69 -4.14 -16.85
N LYS A 123 1.36 -2.99 -17.04
CA LYS A 123 2.65 -2.69 -16.36
C LYS A 123 2.55 -2.40 -14.86
N LEU A 124 1.45 -1.82 -14.40
CA LEU A 124 1.30 -1.39 -13.00
C LEU A 124 0.80 -2.50 -12.08
N GLU A 125 -0.17 -3.29 -12.53
CA GLU A 125 -0.62 -4.46 -11.79
C GLU A 125 0.53 -5.46 -11.59
N GLN A 126 1.31 -5.72 -12.65
CA GLN A 126 2.47 -6.58 -12.51
C GLN A 126 3.53 -5.99 -11.56
N ILE A 127 3.66 -4.66 -11.44
CA ILE A 127 4.53 -4.04 -10.42
C ILE A 127 4.00 -4.40 -9.02
N GLY A 128 2.69 -4.28 -8.81
CA GLY A 128 2.03 -4.73 -7.57
C GLY A 128 2.31 -6.19 -7.25
N GLU A 129 2.18 -7.07 -8.24
CA GLU A 129 2.45 -8.51 -8.09
C GLU A 129 3.92 -8.78 -7.70
N THR A 130 4.87 -8.08 -8.34
CA THR A 130 6.29 -8.15 -7.98
C THR A 130 6.54 -7.67 -6.55
N LEU A 131 5.92 -6.55 -6.14
CA LEU A 131 6.01 -6.05 -4.77
C LEU A 131 5.44 -7.05 -3.74
N ALA A 132 4.38 -7.78 -4.10
CA ALA A 132 3.81 -8.83 -3.25
C ALA A 132 4.76 -10.03 -3.10
N ASN A 133 5.39 -10.48 -4.19
CA ASN A 133 6.40 -11.54 -4.15
C ASN A 133 7.60 -11.13 -3.30
N ASP A 134 8.13 -9.92 -3.48
CA ASP A 134 9.25 -9.44 -2.67
C ASP A 134 8.93 -9.41 -1.17
N CYS A 135 7.69 -9.04 -0.82
CA CYS A 135 7.20 -9.07 0.56
C CYS A 135 7.07 -10.50 1.10
N SER A 136 6.60 -11.44 0.29
CA SER A 136 6.48 -12.86 0.66
C SER A 136 7.87 -13.46 0.91
N ASP A 137 8.75 -13.31 -0.07
CA ASP A 137 10.03 -14.00 -0.17
C ASP A 137 11.15 -13.29 0.60
N ASN A 138 10.88 -12.09 1.13
CA ASN A 138 11.81 -11.22 1.85
C ASN A 138 13.04 -10.79 1.02
N THR A 139 12.91 -10.74 -0.30
CA THR A 139 14.00 -10.35 -1.22
C THR A 139 14.20 -8.83 -1.23
N ASN A 140 13.12 -8.05 -1.10
CA ASN A 140 13.09 -6.58 -1.14
C ASN A 140 13.80 -5.98 -2.37
N GLU A 141 13.83 -6.67 -3.52
CA GLU A 141 14.54 -6.21 -4.71
C GLU A 141 13.95 -4.92 -5.28
N LEU A 142 12.65 -4.92 -5.58
CA LEU A 142 11.94 -3.76 -6.10
C LEU A 142 11.70 -2.73 -5.00
N TRP A 143 11.41 -3.16 -3.77
CA TRP A 143 11.30 -2.27 -2.60
C TRP A 143 12.61 -1.51 -2.31
N GLY A 144 13.76 -2.10 -2.62
CA GLY A 144 15.08 -1.50 -2.48
C GLY A 144 15.41 -0.44 -3.54
N HIS A 145 14.59 -0.30 -4.58
CA HIS A 145 14.83 0.65 -5.66
C HIS A 145 14.76 2.10 -5.18
N ASP A 146 15.51 3.02 -5.80
CA ASP A 146 15.58 4.45 -5.42
C ASP A 146 14.21 5.15 -5.33
N LEU A 147 13.24 4.68 -6.13
CA LEU A 147 11.87 5.21 -6.13
C LEU A 147 11.00 4.68 -4.97
N LEU A 148 11.41 3.62 -4.28
CA LEU A 148 10.61 2.94 -3.25
C LEU A 148 11.33 2.77 -1.91
N LYS A 149 12.67 2.85 -1.88
CA LYS A 149 13.48 2.65 -0.66
C LYS A 149 13.15 3.61 0.48
N HIS A 150 12.57 4.77 0.16
CA HIS A 150 12.11 5.74 1.16
C HIS A 150 10.93 5.21 1.99
N ASN A 151 10.16 4.25 1.48
CA ASN A 151 9.09 3.57 2.21
C ASN A 151 9.61 2.61 3.28
N LYS A 152 10.92 2.30 3.30
CA LYS A 152 11.49 1.22 4.12
C LYS A 152 11.00 1.22 5.56
N THR A 153 10.99 2.38 6.23
CA THR A 153 10.53 2.47 7.62
C THR A 153 9.05 2.10 7.79
N GLU A 154 8.18 2.54 6.88
CA GLU A 154 6.75 2.19 6.91
C GLU A 154 6.52 0.74 6.50
N LEU A 155 7.28 0.24 5.53
CA LEU A 155 7.25 -1.16 5.11
C LEU A 155 7.68 -2.10 6.24
N ASP A 156 8.77 -1.80 6.95
CA ASP A 156 9.26 -2.60 8.07
C ASP A 156 8.20 -2.66 9.20
N ARG A 157 7.53 -1.53 9.51
CA ARG A 157 6.39 -1.48 10.47
C ARG A 157 5.20 -2.31 9.99
N MET A 158 4.88 -2.19 8.71
CA MET A 158 3.74 -2.88 8.10
C MET A 158 3.97 -4.39 8.07
N ILE A 159 5.15 -4.87 7.68
CA ILE A 159 5.49 -6.29 7.64
C ILE A 159 5.26 -6.94 9.01
N LEU A 160 5.74 -6.32 10.09
CA LEU A 160 5.56 -6.83 11.46
C LEU A 160 4.08 -6.95 11.87
N SER A 161 3.24 -6.03 11.39
CA SER A 161 1.84 -5.93 11.80
C SER A 161 0.89 -6.73 10.90
N VAL A 162 1.21 -6.81 9.60
CA VAL A 162 0.29 -7.21 8.53
C VAL A 162 0.64 -8.58 7.96
N LYS A 163 1.94 -8.91 7.81
CA LYS A 163 2.38 -10.16 7.17
C LYS A 163 1.73 -11.42 7.75
N PRO A 164 1.54 -11.57 9.09
CA PRO A 164 0.97 -12.78 9.69
C PRO A 164 -0.45 -13.15 9.25
N PHE A 165 -1.22 -12.21 8.70
CA PHE A 165 -2.60 -12.47 8.26
C PHE A 165 -2.86 -12.12 6.79
N LEU A 166 -2.00 -11.27 6.20
CA LEU A 166 -2.14 -10.84 4.81
C LEU A 166 -1.54 -11.85 3.82
N PHE A 167 -0.53 -12.61 4.23
CA PHE A 167 0.03 -13.66 3.38
C PHE A 167 -0.45 -15.01 3.89
N ASN A 168 -0.85 -15.88 2.95
CA ASN A 168 -1.09 -17.28 3.26
C ASN A 168 0.25 -17.86 3.69
N SER A 169 0.39 -18.20 4.97
CA SER A 169 1.62 -18.78 5.52
C SER A 169 2.14 -19.85 4.57
N VAL A 170 3.44 -19.79 4.25
CA VAL A 170 4.13 -20.79 3.43
C VAL A 170 3.66 -22.17 3.88
N LYS A 171 3.13 -22.97 2.94
CA LYS A 171 3.00 -24.41 3.15
C LYS A 171 4.42 -24.91 3.40
N GLU A 172 4.73 -25.26 4.64
CA GLU A 172 5.88 -26.11 4.97
C GLU A 172 5.83 -27.40 4.16
#